data_AF-A0A4Q9B9I7-F1
#
_entry.id   AF-A0A4Q9B9I7-F1
#
_cell.length_a   1.000
_cell.length_b   1.000
_cell.length_c   1.000
_cell.angle_alpha   90.00
_cell.angle_beta   90.00
_cell.angle_gamma   90.00
#
_symmetry.space_group_name_H-M   'P 1'
#
loop_
_entity.id
_entity.type
_entity.pdbx_description
1 polymer ?
#
loop_
_entity_poly.entity_id
_entity_poly.type
_entity_poly.pdbx_seq_one_letter_code
_entity_poly.pdbx_strand_id
1 'polypeptide(L)' 'MVKITETIDNHPQKGSQPKTKIVTKYVCPMDGTTADTKGECPKCGMDMKEMNEQKMEENHKH' A
#
# COMPACT_ATOMS: atom_id res chain seq x y z
N MET A 1 -43.34 20.16 -23.45
CA MET A 1 -43.11 21.58 -23.13
C MET A 1 -43.40 21.68 -21.63
N VAL A 2 -42.45 21.64 -20.70
CA VAL A 2 -41.41 22.59 -20.31
C VAL A 2 -40.35 21.71 -19.59
N LYS A 3 -39.12 21.56 -20.11
CA LYS A 3 -37.92 22.35 -19.75
C LYS A 3 -37.45 22.03 -18.31
N ILE A 4 -36.12 21.97 -18.13
CA ILE A 4 -35.37 22.18 -16.86
C ILE A 4 -35.00 20.84 -16.18
N THR A 5 -33.76 20.37 -16.39
CA THR A 5 -32.62 20.51 -15.44
C THR A 5 -32.74 19.44 -14.37
N GLU A 6 -31.83 18.47 -14.30
CA GLU A 6 -30.74 18.57 -13.34
C GLU A 6 -29.47 17.92 -13.89
N THR A 7 -28.64 18.76 -14.51
CA THR A 7 -27.19 18.72 -14.30
C THR A 7 -26.95 18.76 -12.80
N ILE A 8 -26.74 17.60 -12.18
CA ILE A 8 -26.05 17.53 -10.88
C ILE A 8 -24.57 17.52 -11.19
N ASP A 9 -24.01 18.72 -11.05
CA ASP A 9 -22.65 19.05 -10.65
C ASP A 9 -21.53 18.09 -11.03
N ASN A 10 -20.80 18.52 -12.07
CA ASN A 10 -19.40 18.93 -11.94
C ASN A 10 -18.67 18.30 -10.74
N HIS A 11 -18.04 17.17 -10.98
CA HIS A 11 -16.58 17.00 -10.90
C HIS A 11 -16.25 15.57 -11.35
N PRO A 12 -15.73 15.34 -12.57
CA PRO A 12 -14.84 14.20 -12.76
C PRO A 12 -13.56 14.58 -12.03
N GLN A 13 -13.51 14.37 -10.70
CA GLN A 13 -12.23 14.32 -10.01
C GLN A 13 -11.46 13.18 -10.65
N LYS A 14 -10.57 13.56 -11.57
CA LYS A 14 -9.58 12.73 -12.23
C LYS A 14 -9.17 11.64 -11.27
N GLY A 15 -9.48 10.40 -11.66
CA GLY A 15 -9.17 9.20 -10.90
C GLY A 15 -7.71 9.18 -10.50
N SER A 16 -7.43 9.70 -9.32
CA SER A 16 -6.21 9.42 -8.59
C SER A 16 -6.50 8.11 -7.89
N GLN A 17 -6.46 7.03 -8.66
CA GLN A 17 -6.44 5.69 -8.08
C GLN A 17 -5.27 5.70 -7.09
N PRO A 18 -5.50 5.52 -5.77
CA PRO A 18 -4.41 5.43 -4.83
C PRO A 18 -3.61 4.20 -5.24
N LYS A 19 -2.44 4.41 -5.82
CA LYS A 19 -1.49 3.34 -6.11
C LYS A 19 -0.88 2.95 -4.79
N THR A 20 -1.60 2.14 -4.02
CA THR A 20 -1.08 1.50 -2.81
C THR A 20 0.02 0.54 -3.25
N LYS A 21 1.29 0.93 -3.05
CA LYS A 21 2.41 0.00 -3.19
C LYS A 21 2.42 -0.87 -1.93
N ILE A 22 1.95 -2.10 -2.08
CA ILE A 22 2.07 -3.11 -1.02
C ILE A 22 3.54 -3.56 -1.03
N VAL A 23 4.28 -3.19 0.02
CA VAL A 23 5.65 -3.67 0.23
C VAL A 23 5.58 -4.77 1.27
N THR A 24 5.71 -6.01 0.82
CA THR A 24 5.82 -7.17 1.70
C THR A 24 7.26 -7.27 2.21
N LYS A 25 7.44 -7.21 3.53
CA LYS A 25 8.74 -7.44 4.18
C LYS A 25 8.66 -8.68 5.05
N TYR A 26 9.79 -9.33 5.30
CA TYR A 26 9.88 -10.50 6.16
C TYR A 26 10.74 -10.15 7.37
N VAL A 27 10.34 -10.59 8.57
CA VAL A 27 11.03 -10.26 9.83
C VAL A 27 11.34 -11.55 10.60
N CYS A 28 12.58 -11.70 11.04
CA CYS A 28 13.02 -12.79 11.90
C CYS A 28 12.47 -12.60 13.32
N PRO A 29 11.73 -13.57 13.89
CA PRO A 29 11.14 -13.44 15.22
C PRO A 29 12.15 -13.49 16.37
N MET A 30 13.38 -13.95 16.12
CA MET A 30 14.40 -14.10 17.15
C MET A 30 15.21 -12.82 17.37
N ASP A 31 15.59 -12.15 16.29
CA ASP A 31 16.52 -11.02 16.34
C ASP A 31 16.02 -9.76 15.61
N GLY A 32 14.85 -9.83 14.97
CA GLY A 32 14.25 -8.70 14.24
C GLY A 32 14.89 -8.42 12.88
N THR A 33 15.75 -9.29 12.35
CA THR A 33 16.33 -9.11 11.00
C THR A 33 15.23 -9.02 9.95
N THR A 34 15.30 -8.02 9.07
CA THR A 34 14.33 -7.83 7.98
C THR A 34 14.89 -8.29 6.63
N ALA A 35 14.06 -8.88 5.77
CA ALA A 35 14.39 -9.24 4.39
C ALA A 35 13.27 -8.87 3.43
N ASP A 36 13.61 -8.59 2.18
CA ASP A 36 12.63 -8.28 1.11
C ASP A 36 12.09 -9.55 0.43
N THR A 37 12.69 -10.71 0.70
CA THR A 37 12.31 -12.01 0.12
C THR A 37 11.87 -12.99 1.19
N LYS A 38 10.87 -13.82 0.86
CA LYS A 38 10.48 -14.95 1.69
C LYS A 38 11.64 -15.95 1.81
N GLY A 39 11.78 -16.57 2.98
CA GLY A 39 12.77 -17.62 3.20
C GLY A 39 13.15 -17.78 4.66
N GLU A 40 14.27 -18.45 4.87
CA GLU A 40 14.89 -18.65 6.18
C GLU A 40 15.82 -17.49 6.52
N CYS A 41 15.87 -17.13 7.81
CA CYS A 41 16.76 -16.09 8.30
C CYS A 41 18.23 -16.53 8.10
N PRO A 42 19.08 -15.71 7.46
CA PRO A 42 20.47 -16.08 7.16
C PRO A 42 21.36 -16.23 8.41
N LYS A 43 20.87 -15.83 9.58
CA LYS A 43 21.61 -15.91 10.85
C LYS A 43 21.25 -17.12 11.69
N CYS A 44 19.97 -17.49 11.73
CA CYS A 44 19.47 -18.56 12.61
C CYS A 44 18.80 -19.72 11.88
N GLY A 45 18.57 -19.61 10.56
CA GLY A 45 17.94 -20.65 9.74
C GLY A 45 16.44 -20.86 10.01
N MET A 46 15.79 -19.99 10.80
CA MET A 46 14.34 -20.08 11.02
C MET A 46 13.53 -19.35 9.95
N ASP A 47 12.31 -19.82 9.69
CA ASP A 47 11.37 -19.15 8.80
C ASP A 47 11.09 -17.70 9.21
N MET A 48 11.19 -16.77 8.26
CA MET A 48 10.89 -15.37 8.48
C MET A 48 9.37 -15.12 8.44
N LYS A 49 8.86 -14.24 9.31
CA LYS A 49 7.44 -13.87 9.37
C LYS A 49 7.13 -12.74 8.39
N GLU A 50 6.03 -12.87 7.65
CA GLU A 50 5.56 -11.83 6.74
C GLU A 50 5.00 -10.63 7.51
N MET A 51 5.44 -9.44 7.12
CA MET A 51 4.98 -8.15 7.62
C MET A 51 4.55 -7.31 6.41
N ASN A 52 3.24 -7.24 6.20
CA ASN A 52 2.65 -6.35 5.20
C ASN A 52 2.51 -4.95 5.78
N GLU A 53 3.43 -4.06 5.44
CA GLU A 53 3.31 -2.65 5.76
C GLU A 53 2.57 -1.95 4.61
N GLN A 54 1.33 -1.53 4.89
CA GLN A 54 0.56 -0.70 3.96
C GLN A 54 1.12 0.71 3.99
N LYS A 55 2.21 0.96 3.25
CA LYS A 55 2.71 2.31 3.09
C LYS A 55 1.81 3.04 2.10
N MET A 56 0.85 3.77 2.64
CA MET A 56 0.13 4.81 1.91
C MET A 56 1.19 5.86 1.53
N GLU A 57 1.67 5.81 0.30
CA GLU A 57 2.52 6.86 -0.26
C GLU A 57 1.63 8.09 -0.47
N GLU A 58 1.41 8.85 0.61
CA GLU A 58 0.89 10.21 0.52
C GLU A 58 1.93 10.99 -0.26
N ASN A 59 1.59 11.33 -1.50
CA ASN A 59 2.35 12.29 -2.28
C ASN A 59 2.16 13.66 -1.60
N HIS A 60 2.87 13.89 -0.50
CA HIS A 60 2.93 15.20 0.14
C HIS A 60 3.75 16.10 -0.77
N LYS A 61 3.09 16.60 -1.80
CA LYS A 61 3.51 17.78 -2.54
C LYS A 61 2.68 18.94 -2.00
N HIS A 62 3.18 19.59 -0.97
CA HIS A 62 3.04 21.03 -0.82
C HIS A 62 4.27 21.58 -0.11
#